data_AF-A0A0F9EWK8-F1
#
_entry.id   AF-A0A0F9EWK8-F1
#
_cell.length_a   1.000
_cell.length_b   1.000
_cell.length_c   1.000
_cell.angle_alpha   90.00
_cell.angle_beta   90.00
_cell.angle_gamma   90.00
#
_symmetry.space_group_name_H-M   'P 1'
#
loop_
_entity.id
_entity.type
_entity.pdbx_description
1 polymer ?
#
loop_
_entity_poly.entity_id
_entity_poly.type
_entity_poly.pdbx_seq_one_letter_code
_entity_poly.pdbx_strand_id
1 'polypeptide(L)'
;MKVSNMISSRGKKVANQFVIHSVSLLIKDAVLGSDGFVGHKTGVMFQSYETYIAFKSYEGQIYLDLNNWNYSQTTSTYRNIFLGETSKETQAKIDSGEYILANLN
;
A
#
# COMPACT_ATOMS: atom_id res chain seq x y z
N MET A 1 -17.74 -1.21 0.25
CA MET A 1 -16.35 -1.70 0.36
C MET A 1 -16.33 -3.20 0.14
N LYS A 2 -15.40 -3.71 -0.67
CA LYS A 2 -15.26 -5.16 -0.93
C LYS A 2 -13.91 -5.62 -0.39
N VAL A 3 -13.93 -6.64 0.46
CA VAL A 3 -12.71 -7.23 1.05
C VAL A 3 -12.53 -8.63 0.47
N SER A 4 -11.30 -8.95 0.07
CA SER A 4 -10.92 -10.29 -0.38
C SER A 4 -9.66 -10.77 0.33
N ASN A 5 -9.55 -12.07 0.56
CA ASN A 5 -8.30 -12.64 1.06
C ASN A 5 -7.23 -12.55 -0.02
N MET A 6 -6.02 -12.27 0.41
CA MET A 6 -4.85 -12.40 -0.45
C MET A 6 -4.68 -13.86 -0.89
N ILE A 7 -4.28 -14.04 -2.14
CA ILE A 7 -3.94 -15.33 -2.71
C ILE A 7 -2.42 -15.45 -2.81
N SER A 8 -1.87 -16.49 -2.20
CA SER A 8 -0.45 -16.84 -2.32
C SER A 8 -0.09 -17.22 -3.76
N SER A 9 1.20 -17.20 -4.09
CA SER A 9 1.71 -17.67 -5.39
C SER A 9 1.30 -19.10 -5.74
N ARG A 10 0.92 -19.92 -4.74
CA ARG A 10 0.44 -21.30 -4.91
C ARG A 10 -1.10 -21.42 -4.97
N GLY A 11 -1.82 -20.31 -5.10
CA GLY A 11 -3.29 -20.29 -5.21
C GLY A 11 -4.05 -20.46 -3.88
N LYS A 12 -3.37 -20.54 -2.73
CA LYS A 12 -4.03 -20.68 -1.43
C LYS A 12 -4.39 -19.31 -0.84
N LYS A 13 -5.60 -19.22 -0.26
CA LYS A 13 -6.01 -18.06 0.56
C LYS A 13 -5.10 -17.93 1.77
N VAL A 14 -4.71 -16.71 2.07
CA VAL A 14 -3.84 -16.39 3.19
C VAL A 14 -4.69 -15.80 4.31
N ALA A 15 -4.57 -16.39 5.50
CA ALA A 15 -5.24 -15.87 6.70
C ALA A 15 -4.63 -14.52 7.10
N ASN A 16 -5.46 -13.60 7.60
CA ASN A 16 -5.05 -12.29 8.12
C ASN A 16 -4.30 -11.42 7.09
N GLN A 17 -4.51 -11.64 5.80
CA GLN A 17 -3.97 -10.82 4.72
C GLN A 17 -5.13 -10.51 3.77
N PHE A 18 -5.45 -9.23 3.64
CA PHE A 18 -6.64 -8.77 2.95
C PHE A 18 -6.31 -7.71 1.91
N VAL A 19 -7.02 -7.80 0.78
CA VAL A 19 -7.06 -6.77 -0.25
C VAL A 19 -8.44 -6.12 -0.19
N ILE A 20 -8.45 -4.85 0.20
CA ILE A 20 -9.65 -4.04 0.34
C ILE A 20 -9.77 -3.16 -0.90
N HIS A 21 -10.84 -3.32 -1.66
CA HIS A 21 -11.10 -2.57 -2.88
C HIS A 21 -11.96 -1.34 -2.61
N SER A 22 -11.70 -0.30 -3.41
CA SER A 22 -12.43 0.97 -3.39
C SER A 22 -12.36 1.65 -2.02
N VAL A 23 -11.16 1.69 -1.44
CA VAL A 23 -10.85 2.47 -0.24
C VAL A 23 -10.65 3.92 -0.66
N SER A 24 -11.24 4.84 0.10
CA SER A 24 -10.99 6.28 -0.01
C SER A 24 -10.04 6.68 1.12
N LEU A 25 -8.87 7.21 0.78
CA LEU A 25 -7.87 7.68 1.73
C LEU A 25 -7.68 9.18 1.58
N LEU A 26 -7.68 9.89 2.69
CA LEU A 26 -7.39 11.31 2.72
C LEU A 26 -5.88 11.50 2.64
N ILE A 27 -5.37 11.94 1.50
CA ILE A 27 -3.95 12.22 1.31
C ILE A 27 -3.75 13.73 1.35
N LYS A 28 -2.80 14.16 2.18
CA LYS A 28 -2.27 15.52 2.16
C LYS A 28 -1.05 15.52 1.25
N ASP A 29 -1.26 15.69 -0.06
CA ASP A 29 -0.14 15.90 -0.97
C ASP A 29 0.41 17.31 -0.73
N ALA A 30 1.57 17.39 -0.09
CA ALA A 30 2.34 18.62 0.00
C ALA A 30 3.04 18.86 -1.33
N VAL A 31 2.28 19.21 -2.38
CA VAL A 31 2.89 19.79 -3.58
C VAL A 31 3.47 21.14 -3.17
N LEU A 32 4.77 21.30 -3.32
CA LEU A 32 5.53 22.49 -2.96
C LEU A 32 4.88 23.75 -3.59
N GLY A 33 4.22 24.57 -2.78
CA GLY A 33 3.81 25.93 -3.14
C GLY A 33 2.33 26.16 -3.44
N SER A 34 1.45 25.17 -3.33
CA SER A 34 -0.01 25.40 -3.28
C SER A 34 -0.53 24.98 -1.92
N ASP A 35 -1.39 25.81 -1.31
CA ASP A 35 -2.08 25.51 -0.06
C ASP A 35 -2.66 24.08 -0.16
N GLY A 36 -2.06 23.16 0.61
CA GLY A 36 -2.07 21.73 0.33
C GLY A 36 -3.44 21.20 -0.07
N PHE A 37 -3.55 20.71 -1.31
CA PHE A 37 -4.79 20.11 -1.79
C PHE A 37 -5.03 18.80 -1.04
N VAL A 38 -5.94 18.84 -0.07
CA VAL A 38 -6.39 17.65 0.65
C VAL A 38 -7.42 16.94 -0.22
N GLY A 39 -6.96 15.92 -0.94
CA GLY A 39 -7.79 15.12 -1.84
C GLY A 39 -8.11 13.76 -1.25
N HIS A 40 -9.33 13.28 -1.48
CA HIS A 40 -9.65 11.87 -1.30
C HIS A 40 -9.11 11.09 -2.50
N LYS A 41 -8.16 10.19 -2.27
CA LYS A 41 -7.70 9.23 -3.28
C LYS A 41 -8.48 7.93 -3.12
N THR A 42 -9.00 7.41 -4.22
CA THR A 42 -9.63 6.09 -4.23
C THR A 42 -8.69 5.04 -4.81
N GLY A 43 -8.77 3.81 -4.30
CA GLY A 43 -7.84 2.76 -4.70
C GLY A 43 -8.06 1.44 -4.00
N VAL A 44 -7.01 0.62 -4.01
CA VAL A 44 -6.96 -0.70 -3.39
C VAL A 44 -5.94 -0.66 -2.26
N MET A 45 -6.34 -1.14 -1.09
CA MET A 45 -5.50 -1.21 0.11
C MET A 45 -5.12 -2.66 0.39
N PHE A 46 -3.85 -2.87 0.73
CA PHE A 46 -3.35 -4.11 1.29
C PHE A 46 -3.22 -3.98 2.81
N GLN A 47 -3.90 -4.87 3.52
CA GLN A 47 -3.91 -4.94 4.98
C GLN A 47 -3.32 -6.28 5.43
N SER A 48 -2.40 -6.21 6.39
CA SER A 48 -1.82 -7.36 7.07
C SER A 48 -2.22 -7.29 8.54
N TYR A 49 -3.00 -8.28 8.99
CA TYR A 49 -3.67 -8.26 10.29
C TYR A 49 -4.52 -6.99 10.44
N GLU A 50 -4.25 -6.17 11.46
CA GLU A 50 -4.97 -4.93 11.75
C GLU A 50 -4.26 -3.70 11.16
N THR A 51 -3.13 -3.89 10.46
CA THR A 51 -2.26 -2.82 9.97
C THR A 51 -2.39 -2.65 8.47
N TYR A 52 -2.57 -1.41 8.02
CA TYR A 52 -2.50 -1.04 6.61
C TYR A 52 -1.05 -0.94 6.16
N ILE A 53 -0.71 -1.61 5.06
CA ILE A 53 0.68 -1.77 4.61
C ILE A 53 0.96 -0.98 3.34
N ALA A 54 0.05 -1.06 2.37
CA ALA A 54 0.24 -0.44 1.06
C ALA A 54 -1.11 -0.02 0.47
N PHE A 55 -1.16 1.17 -0.11
CA PHE A 55 -2.31 1.67 -0.85
C PHE A 55 -1.91 1.97 -2.29
N LYS A 56 -2.64 1.36 -3.23
CA LYS A 56 -2.49 1.59 -4.67
C LYS A 56 -3.66 2.43 -5.14
N SER A 57 -3.42 3.69 -5.46
CA SER A 57 -4.44 4.57 -6.04
C SER A 57 -4.80 4.12 -7.46
N TYR A 58 -6.04 4.34 -7.86
CA TYR A 58 -6.45 4.16 -9.27
C TYR A 58 -5.80 5.18 -10.21
N GLU A 59 -5.28 6.28 -9.67
CA GLU A 59 -4.49 7.27 -10.41
C GLU A 59 -3.03 6.82 -10.63
N GLY A 60 -2.62 5.67 -10.07
CA GLY A 60 -1.31 5.06 -10.30
C GLY A 60 -0.28 5.32 -9.20
N GLN A 61 -0.55 6.22 -8.25
CA GLN A 61 0.34 6.45 -7.11
C GLN A 61 0.29 5.30 -6.12
N ILE A 62 1.44 4.98 -5.54
CA ILE A 62 1.59 3.95 -4.52
C ILE A 62 2.07 4.59 -3.23
N TYR A 63 1.33 4.33 -2.17
CA TYR A 63 1.61 4.79 -0.83
C TYR A 63 1.94 3.59 0.04
N LEU A 64 2.99 3.73 0.84
CA LEU A 64 3.44 2.70 1.77
C LEU A 64 3.36 3.26 3.19
N ASP A 65 3.03 2.38 4.15
CA ASP A 65 3.02 2.80 5.55
C ASP A 65 4.44 3.14 6.02
N LEU A 66 4.59 4.32 6.61
CA LEU A 66 5.88 4.84 7.05
C LEU A 66 6.63 3.86 7.99
N ASN A 67 5.91 3.23 8.92
CA ASN A 67 6.51 2.43 9.99
C ASN A 67 6.44 0.93 9.72
N ASN A 68 5.46 0.48 8.95
CA ASN A 68 5.09 -0.94 8.85
C ASN A 68 5.15 -1.52 7.43
N TRP A 69 5.60 -0.76 6.43
CA TRP A 69 5.70 -1.30 5.06
C TRP A 69 6.55 -2.58 4.98
N ASN A 70 7.55 -2.74 5.86
CA ASN A 70 8.44 -3.91 5.99
C ASN A 70 8.27 -4.70 7.32
N TYR A 71 7.11 -4.59 7.97
CA TYR A 71 6.84 -5.11 9.33
C TYR A 71 7.28 -6.56 9.60
N SER A 72 7.10 -7.47 8.64
CA SER A 72 7.58 -8.85 8.75
C SER A 72 8.01 -9.40 7.39
N GLN A 73 8.77 -10.50 7.39
CA GLN A 73 9.15 -11.21 6.15
C GLN A 73 7.92 -11.70 5.38
N THR A 74 6.92 -12.21 6.10
CA THR A 74 5.65 -12.68 5.53
C THR A 74 4.87 -11.52 4.91
N THR A 75 4.72 -10.41 5.63
CA THR A 75 4.04 -9.20 5.15
C THR A 75 4.73 -8.63 3.92
N SER A 76 6.07 -8.56 3.93
CA SER A 76 6.86 -8.12 2.78
C SER A 76 6.66 -9.02 1.56
N THR A 77 6.60 -10.34 1.76
CA THR A 77 6.34 -11.31 0.68
C THR A 77 4.98 -11.07 0.02
N TYR A 78 3.95 -10.78 0.81
CA TYR A 78 2.61 -10.52 0.28
C TYR A 78 2.48 -9.12 -0.31
N ARG A 79 3.11 -8.10 0.28
CA ARG A 79 3.24 -6.76 -0.34
C ARG A 79 3.89 -6.86 -1.72
N ASN A 80 4.95 -7.66 -1.85
CA ASN A 80 5.63 -7.92 -3.11
C ASN A 80 4.67 -8.52 -4.15
N ILE A 81 3.84 -9.49 -3.77
CA ILE A 81 2.81 -10.05 -4.65
C ILE A 81 1.73 -9.00 -5.01
N PHE A 82 1.35 -8.15 -4.05
CA PHE A 82 0.34 -7.11 -4.25
C PHE A 82 0.81 -6.02 -5.23
N LEU A 83 2.07 -5.62 -5.12
CA LEU A 83 2.70 -4.61 -5.96
C LEU A 83 3.24 -5.19 -7.28
N GLY A 84 3.52 -6.51 -7.31
CA GLY A 84 4.09 -7.20 -8.47
C GLY A 84 5.60 -7.02 -8.61
N GLU A 85 6.31 -6.87 -7.49
CA GLU A 85 7.75 -6.53 -7.44
C GLU A 85 8.45 -7.20 -6.25
N THR A 86 9.76 -7.00 -6.10
CA THR A 86 10.57 -7.48 -4.99
C THR A 86 10.79 -6.41 -3.92
N SER A 87 11.15 -6.81 -2.70
CA SER A 87 11.45 -5.86 -1.62
C SER A 87 12.59 -4.90 -1.95
N LYS A 88 13.53 -5.33 -2.82
CA LYS A 88 14.64 -4.50 -3.27
C LYS A 88 14.16 -3.42 -4.25
N GLU A 89 13.24 -3.76 -5.14
CA GLU A 89 12.61 -2.79 -6.05
C GLU A 89 11.73 -1.81 -5.27
N THR A 90 10.97 -2.29 -4.27
CA THR A 90 10.21 -1.41 -3.38
C THR A 90 11.13 -0.39 -2.70
N GLN A 91 12.25 -0.84 -2.12
CA GLN A 91 13.21 0.06 -1.49
C GLN A 91 13.79 1.06 -2.49
N ALA A 92 14.19 0.61 -3.69
CA ALA A 92 14.70 1.48 -4.73
C ALA A 92 13.69 2.55 -5.17
N LYS A 93 12.39 2.21 -5.20
CA LYS A 93 11.29 3.15 -5.52
C LYS A 93 10.98 4.13 -4.39
N ILE A 94 11.20 3.72 -3.14
CA ILE A 94 11.17 4.63 -2.00
C ILE A 94 12.34 5.61 -2.11
N ASP A 95 13.54 5.10 -2.39
CA ASP A 95 14.76 5.91 -2.49
C ASP A 95 14.71 6.86 -3.71
N SER A 96 14.08 6.45 -4.81
CA SER A 96 13.86 7.30 -5.99
C SER A 96 12.73 8.32 -5.82
N GLY A 97 11.91 8.18 -4.77
CA GLY A 97 10.73 9.02 -4.52
C GLY A 97 9.50 8.68 -5.37
N GLU A 98 9.51 7.56 -6.11
CA GLU A 98 8.32 7.05 -6.81
C GLU A 98 7.22 6.60 -5.85
N TYR A 99 7.61 6.06 -4.69
CA TYR A 99 6.69 5.61 -3.65
C TYR A 99 6.64 6.60 -2.50
N ILE A 100 5.42 6.94 -2.09
CA ILE A 100 5.18 7.93 -1.04
C ILE A 100 5.01 7.21 0.29
N LEU A 101 5.88 7.50 1.26
CA LEU A 101 5.69 7.05 2.63
C LEU A 101 4.65 7.95 3.30
N ALA A 102 3.57 7.35 3.76
CA ALA A 102 2.47 8.04 4.43
C ALA A 102 2.08 7.31 5.71
N ASN A 103 1.46 8.02 6.66
CA ASN A 103 0.85 7.35 7.79
C ASN A 103 -0.48 6.74 7.34
N LEU A 104 -0.54 5.42 7.22
CA LEU A 104 -1.75 4.71 6.82
C LEU A 104 -2.57 4.21 8.02
N ASN A 105 -2.04 4.30 9.25
CA ASN A 105 -2.65 3.82 10.49
C ASN A 105 -2.91 4.97 11.48
#